data_AF-A0A0G1DKV2-F1
#
_entry.id   AF-A0A0G1DKV2-F1
#
_cell.length_a   1.000
_cell.length_b   1.000
_cell.length_c   1.000
_cell.angle_alpha   90.00
_cell.angle_beta   90.00
_cell.angle_gamma   90.00
#
_symmetry.space_group_name_H-M   'P 1'
#
loop_
_entity.id
_entity.type
_entity.pdbx_description
1 polymer ?
#
loop_
_entity_poly.entity_id
_entity_poly.type
_entity_poly.pdbx_seq_one_letter_code
_entity_poly.pdbx_strand_id
1 'polypeptide(L)'
;MMPRKSVKKKVDLKKLLTPKNYLVAGIILLVAAFWFFRNYFIVATINGQPISRFELSGRLYSQFGDQILESLINERLIMGAARQQGIFVTAEELDARQNEIEEKIQEQMSLEEALKLQGLTPTTFRRQLEIQLSIEKMFEKESTVSAEEIDNYVTDNAALFQESTDAAKMKKDATEILKQQKLNEKYQTWFEKVKQEAKVTKNI
;
A
#
# COMPACT_ATOMS: atom_id res chain seq x y z
N MET A 1 -71.44 -8.24 32.22
CA MET A 1 -70.68 -9.51 32.42
C MET A 1 -69.78 -9.69 31.20
N MET A 2 -68.45 -9.84 31.22
CA MET A 2 -67.36 -9.89 32.21
C MET A 2 -66.06 -9.42 31.49
N PRO A 3 -65.04 -8.86 32.18
CA PRO A 3 -63.76 -8.56 31.55
C PRO A 3 -62.90 -9.83 31.36
N ARG A 4 -62.34 -10.02 30.17
CA ARG A 4 -61.47 -11.15 29.79
C ARG A 4 -60.11 -10.99 30.49
N LYS A 5 -59.87 -11.76 31.56
CA LYS A 5 -58.58 -11.79 32.27
C LYS A 5 -57.47 -12.30 31.35
N SER A 6 -56.45 -11.48 31.12
CA SER A 6 -55.21 -11.88 30.46
C SER A 6 -54.32 -12.67 31.44
N VAL A 7 -54.21 -13.97 31.23
CA VAL A 7 -53.30 -14.83 32.01
C VAL A 7 -51.88 -14.63 31.48
N LYS A 8 -51.10 -13.74 32.11
CA LYS A 8 -49.66 -13.66 31.88
C LYS A 8 -48.97 -14.87 32.54
N LYS A 9 -48.67 -15.90 31.75
CA LYS A 9 -47.80 -17.01 32.17
C LYS A 9 -46.42 -16.43 32.50
N LYS A 10 -46.08 -16.31 33.78
CA LYS A 10 -44.71 -15.95 34.21
C LYS A 10 -43.80 -17.14 33.92
N VAL A 11 -42.94 -17.02 32.92
CA VAL A 11 -41.92 -18.02 32.62
C VAL A 11 -40.92 -18.02 33.77
N ASP A 12 -40.75 -19.17 34.41
CA ASP A 12 -39.96 -19.31 35.62
C ASP A 12 -38.47 -19.51 35.24
N LEU A 13 -37.73 -18.40 35.08
CA LEU A 13 -36.36 -18.39 34.55
C LEU A 13 -35.38 -19.28 35.33
N LYS A 14 -35.65 -19.54 36.62
CA LYS A 14 -34.81 -20.40 37.48
C LYS A 14 -34.82 -21.86 37.06
N LYS A 15 -35.91 -22.34 36.44
CA LYS A 15 -35.99 -23.72 35.89
C LYS A 15 -35.20 -23.90 34.58
N LEU A 16 -34.82 -22.79 33.94
CA LEU A 16 -34.02 -22.80 32.72
C LEU A 16 -32.51 -22.90 33.01
N LEU A 17 -32.06 -22.62 34.25
CA LEU A 17 -30.66 -22.57 34.68
C LEU A 17 -30.19 -23.91 35.29
N THR A 18 -30.46 -25.03 34.60
CA THR A 18 -29.93 -26.35 34.98
C THR A 18 -28.65 -26.67 34.20
N PRO A 19 -27.70 -27.47 34.73
CA PRO A 19 -26.44 -27.77 34.05
C PRO A 19 -26.63 -28.37 32.64
N LYS A 20 -27.71 -29.12 32.43
CA LYS A 20 -28.09 -29.68 31.13
C LYS A 20 -28.54 -28.60 30.13
N ASN A 21 -29.19 -27.55 30.60
CA ASN A 21 -29.63 -26.43 29.77
C ASN A 21 -28.50 -25.46 29.40
N TYR A 22 -27.45 -25.34 30.23
CA TYR A 22 -26.23 -24.62 29.85
C TYR A 22 -25.49 -25.29 28.69
N LEU A 23 -25.48 -26.63 28.67
CA LEU A 23 -24.93 -27.42 27.57
C LEU A 23 -25.71 -27.18 26.27
N VAL A 24 -27.05 -27.17 26.35
CA VAL A 24 -27.92 -26.86 25.21
C VAL A 24 -27.77 -25.40 24.76
N ALA A 25 -27.72 -24.45 25.70
CA ALA A 25 -27.49 -23.04 25.40
C ALA A 25 -26.12 -22.80 24.75
N GLY A 26 -25.08 -23.52 25.19
CA GLY A 26 -23.74 -23.49 24.59
C GLY A 26 -23.73 -24.01 23.15
N ILE A 27 -24.44 -25.11 22.87
CA ILE A 27 -24.59 -25.63 21.50
C ILE A 27 -25.36 -24.64 20.61
N ILE A 28 -26.45 -24.04 21.13
CA ILE A 28 -27.21 -23.01 20.40
C ILE A 28 -26.32 -21.78 20.12
N LEU A 29 -25.47 -21.37 21.07
CA LEU A 29 -24.52 -20.29 20.90
C LEU A 29 -23.47 -20.60 19.82
N LEU A 30 -22.95 -21.83 19.78
CA LEU A 30 -22.01 -22.28 18.76
C LEU A 30 -22.65 -22.32 17.37
N VAL A 31 -23.90 -22.78 17.25
CA VAL A 31 -24.64 -22.79 15.98
C VAL A 31 -24.96 -21.36 15.53
N ALA A 32 -25.36 -20.47 16.44
CA ALA A 32 -25.59 -19.06 16.14
C ALA A 32 -24.30 -18.35 15.72
N ALA A 33 -23.19 -18.60 16.41
CA ALA A 33 -21.87 -18.10 16.05
C ALA A 33 -21.46 -18.61 14.67
N PHE A 34 -21.57 -19.92 14.39
CA PHE A 34 -21.28 -20.49 13.08
C PHE A 34 -22.10 -19.83 11.96
N TRP A 35 -23.40 -19.57 12.20
CA TRP A 35 -24.27 -18.89 11.24
C TRP A 35 -23.85 -17.43 11.03
N PHE A 36 -23.44 -16.73 12.08
CA PHE A 36 -22.94 -15.35 12.03
C PHE A 36 -21.57 -15.24 11.34
N PHE A 37 -20.68 -16.21 11.58
CA PHE A 37 -19.35 -16.28 10.97
C PHE A 37 -19.37 -16.84 9.54
N ARG A 38 -20.47 -17.48 9.09
CA ARG A 38 -20.60 -18.03 7.73
C ARG A 38 -20.32 -16.98 6.64
N ASN A 39 -20.78 -15.74 6.84
CA ASN A 39 -20.55 -14.64 5.89
C ASN A 39 -19.10 -14.15 5.87
N TYR A 40 -18.29 -14.46 6.90
CA TYR A 40 -16.86 -14.17 6.88
C TYR A 40 -16.07 -15.22 6.09
N PHE A 41 -16.56 -16.45 5.94
CA PHE A 41 -15.80 -17.51 5.25
C PHE A 41 -16.15 -17.68 3.77
N ILE A 42 -17.28 -17.16 3.31
CA ILE A 42 -17.73 -17.28 1.92
C ILE A 42 -17.63 -15.90 1.25
N VAL A 43 -16.90 -15.82 0.13
CA VAL A 43 -16.74 -14.57 -0.65
C VAL A 43 -17.72 -14.46 -1.81
N ALA A 44 -18.10 -15.60 -2.40
CA ALA A 44 -19.05 -15.65 -3.50
C ALA A 44 -19.75 -17.00 -3.51
N THR A 45 -20.90 -17.10 -4.19
CA THR A 45 -21.59 -18.36 -4.45
C THR A 45 -21.95 -18.43 -5.92
N ILE A 46 -21.68 -19.55 -6.58
CA ILE A 46 -22.03 -19.79 -7.99
C ILE A 46 -22.93 -21.02 -8.04
N ASN A 47 -24.18 -20.87 -8.49
CA ASN A 47 -25.16 -21.98 -8.58
C ASN A 47 -25.31 -22.81 -7.29
N GLY A 48 -25.22 -22.16 -6.12
CA GLY A 48 -25.28 -22.82 -4.82
C GLY A 48 -23.95 -23.39 -4.31
N GLN A 49 -22.88 -23.34 -5.09
CA GLN A 49 -21.52 -23.72 -4.66
C GLN A 49 -20.78 -22.49 -4.09
N PRO A 50 -20.41 -22.49 -2.80
CA PRO A 50 -19.69 -21.37 -2.20
C PRO A 50 -18.21 -21.37 -2.58
N ILE A 51 -17.67 -20.20 -2.91
CA ILE A 51 -16.24 -19.94 -2.99
C ILE A 51 -15.79 -19.46 -1.62
N SER A 52 -14.88 -20.22 -1.00
CA SER A 52 -14.37 -19.90 0.33
C SER A 52 -13.27 -18.83 0.26
N ARG A 53 -13.15 -18.03 1.33
CA ARG A 53 -12.01 -17.11 1.51
C ARG A 53 -10.67 -17.82 1.51
N PHE A 54 -10.61 -19.03 2.07
CA PHE A 54 -9.38 -19.82 2.10
C PHE A 54 -8.95 -20.24 0.70
N GLU A 55 -9.88 -20.66 -0.15
CA GLU A 55 -9.57 -20.98 -1.55
C GLU A 55 -9.05 -19.75 -2.29
N LEU A 56 -9.77 -18.62 -2.20
CA LEU A 56 -9.35 -17.38 -2.85
C LEU A 56 -7.98 -16.91 -2.35
N SER A 57 -7.79 -16.84 -1.03
CA SER A 57 -6.52 -16.39 -0.42
C SER A 57 -5.39 -17.35 -0.77
N GLY A 58 -5.62 -18.66 -0.72
CA GLY A 58 -4.61 -19.65 -1.07
C GLY A 58 -4.15 -19.52 -2.52
N ARG A 59 -5.07 -19.28 -3.47
CA ARG A 59 -4.70 -18.98 -4.86
C ARG A 59 -3.94 -17.67 -4.99
N LEU A 60 -4.35 -16.61 -4.29
CA LEU A 60 -3.65 -15.33 -4.30
C LEU A 60 -2.22 -15.46 -3.73
N TYR A 61 -2.04 -16.16 -2.61
CA TYR A 61 -0.72 -16.43 -2.04
C TYR A 61 0.14 -17.26 -3.00
N SER A 62 -0.41 -18.31 -3.61
CA SER A 62 0.33 -19.12 -4.56
C SER A 62 0.73 -18.37 -5.84
N GLN A 63 -0.05 -17.38 -6.28
CA GLN A 63 0.21 -16.64 -7.52
C GLN A 63 1.04 -15.38 -7.30
N PHE A 64 0.80 -14.66 -6.21
CA PHE A 64 1.36 -13.33 -5.96
C PHE A 64 2.13 -13.22 -4.64
N GLY A 65 2.05 -14.22 -3.76
CA GLY A 65 2.59 -14.16 -2.39
C GLY A 65 4.07 -13.85 -2.35
N ASP A 66 4.89 -14.55 -3.15
CA ASP A 66 6.34 -14.33 -3.18
C ASP A 66 6.70 -12.92 -3.67
N GLN A 67 6.06 -12.46 -4.74
CA GLN A 67 6.29 -11.12 -5.29
C GLN A 67 5.89 -10.02 -4.30
N ILE A 68 4.73 -10.16 -3.65
CA ILE A 68 4.26 -9.20 -2.65
C ILE A 68 5.17 -9.24 -1.42
N LEU A 69 5.61 -10.42 -0.97
CA LEU A 69 6.53 -10.54 0.15
C LEU A 69 7.88 -9.89 -0.16
N GLU A 70 8.47 -10.13 -1.33
CA GLU A 70 9.70 -9.46 -1.75
C GLU A 70 9.54 -7.95 -1.81
N SER A 71 8.43 -7.45 -2.36
CA SER A 71 8.12 -6.01 -2.35
C SER A 71 8.07 -5.43 -0.94
N LEU A 72 7.39 -6.11 -0.01
CA LEU A 72 7.32 -5.70 1.39
C LEU A 72 8.68 -5.74 2.09
N ILE A 73 9.52 -6.74 1.80
CA ILE A 73 10.89 -6.80 2.32
C ILE A 73 11.68 -5.59 1.84
N ASN A 74 11.65 -5.31 0.53
CA ASN A 74 12.37 -4.19 -0.07
C ASN A 74 11.93 -2.86 0.55
N GLU A 75 10.62 -2.65 0.67
CA GLU A 75 10.05 -1.48 1.35
C GLU A 75 10.57 -1.34 2.79
N ARG A 76 10.58 -2.44 3.55
CA ARG A 76 11.04 -2.43 4.95
C ARG A 76 12.53 -2.13 5.06
N LEU A 77 13.35 -2.60 4.12
CA LEU A 77 14.78 -2.28 4.06
C LEU A 77 15.01 -0.79 3.80
N ILE A 78 14.33 -0.23 2.79
CA ILE A 78 14.42 1.19 2.43
C ILE A 78 14.02 2.07 3.61
N MET A 79 12.82 1.84 4.14
CA MET A 79 12.30 2.65 5.24
C MET A 79 13.09 2.43 6.55
N GLY A 80 13.67 1.25 6.74
CA GLY A 80 14.58 0.98 7.85
C GLY A 80 15.86 1.81 7.75
N ALA A 81 16.47 1.85 6.57
CA ALA A 81 17.69 2.60 6.33
C ALA A 81 17.49 4.12 6.39
N ALA A 82 16.39 4.64 5.82
CA ALA A 82 16.03 6.06 5.94
C ALA A 82 15.97 6.48 7.41
N ARG A 83 15.27 5.70 8.26
CA ARG A 83 15.20 5.98 9.70
C ARG A 83 16.56 5.93 10.40
N GLN A 84 17.44 5.00 10.03
CA GLN A 84 18.79 4.92 10.60
C GLN A 84 19.64 6.15 10.27
N GLN A 85 19.39 6.79 9.12
CA GLN A 85 20.03 8.04 8.72
C GLN A 85 19.31 9.29 9.28
N GLY A 86 18.27 9.11 10.11
CA GLY A 86 17.48 10.22 10.65
C GLY A 86 16.58 10.90 9.61
N ILE A 87 16.28 10.23 8.50
CA ILE A 87 15.45 10.75 7.42
C ILE A 87 14.01 10.37 7.70
N PHE A 88 13.16 11.39 7.81
CA PHE A 88 11.72 11.26 7.96
C PHE A 88 11.04 12.15 6.93
N VAL A 89 10.00 11.63 6.29
CA VAL A 89 9.15 12.38 5.38
C VAL A 89 7.97 12.93 6.19
N THR A 90 7.77 14.23 6.12
CA THR A 90 6.69 14.94 6.81
C THR A 90 5.39 14.87 6.02
N ALA A 91 4.27 15.19 6.66
CA ALA A 91 2.97 15.22 5.97
C ALA A 91 2.96 16.31 4.89
N GLU A 92 3.58 17.45 5.19
CA GLU A 92 3.69 18.60 4.31
C GLU A 92 4.46 18.27 3.03
N GLU A 93 5.55 17.50 3.12
CA GLU A 93 6.31 17.05 1.95
C GLU A 93 5.53 16.05 1.10
N LEU A 94 4.76 15.15 1.73
CA LEU A 94 3.87 14.24 1.01
C LEU A 94 2.78 15.00 0.27
N ASP A 95 2.17 15.99 0.92
CA ASP A 95 1.12 16.81 0.33
C ASP A 95 1.67 17.66 -0.81
N ALA A 96 2.85 18.26 -0.64
CA ALA A 96 3.53 18.99 -1.71
C ALA A 96 3.78 18.10 -2.93
N ARG A 97 4.34 16.90 -2.72
CA ARG A 97 4.60 15.96 -3.82
C ARG A 97 3.31 15.45 -4.48
N GLN A 98 2.27 15.20 -3.70
CA GLN A 98 0.97 14.81 -4.22
C GLN A 98 0.39 15.93 -5.11
N ASN A 99 0.44 17.18 -4.65
CA ASN A 99 -0.05 18.33 -5.40
C ASN A 99 0.74 18.53 -6.69
N GLU A 100 2.07 18.38 -6.68
CA GLU A 100 2.89 18.41 -7.90
C GLU A 100 2.44 17.38 -8.94
N ILE A 101 2.05 16.18 -8.50
CA ILE A 101 1.56 15.12 -9.40
C ILE A 101 0.16 15.46 -9.88
N GLU A 102 -0.72 15.92 -9.00
CA GLU A 102 -2.08 16.32 -9.33
C GLU A 102 -2.08 17.46 -10.35
N GLU A 103 -1.24 18.47 -10.17
CA GLU A 103 -1.10 19.60 -11.10
C GLU A 103 -0.67 19.15 -12.51
N LYS A 104 0.12 18.09 -12.62
CA LYS A 104 0.58 17.55 -13.91
C LYS A 104 -0.48 16.76 -14.65
N ILE A 105 -1.47 16.20 -13.95
CA ILE A 105 -2.50 15.31 -14.53
C ILE A 105 -3.88 15.95 -14.59
N GLN A 106 -4.12 17.04 -13.84
CA GLN A 106 -5.43 17.67 -13.69
C GLN A 106 -6.08 18.11 -15.02
N GLU A 107 -5.28 18.41 -16.04
CA GLU A 107 -5.78 18.73 -17.39
C GLU A 107 -6.45 17.54 -18.08
N GLN A 108 -6.10 16.31 -17.67
CA GLN A 108 -6.58 15.06 -18.25
C GLN A 108 -7.62 14.38 -17.35
N MET A 109 -7.35 14.27 -16.05
CA MET A 109 -8.24 13.65 -15.06
C MET A 109 -7.84 14.02 -13.64
N SER A 110 -8.75 13.82 -12.68
CA SER A 110 -8.42 13.96 -11.27
C SER A 110 -7.47 12.85 -10.79
N LEU A 111 -6.70 13.14 -9.73
CA LEU A 111 -5.85 12.13 -9.08
C LEU A 111 -6.68 10.93 -8.60
N GLU A 112 -7.88 11.16 -8.06
CA GLU A 112 -8.76 10.09 -7.59
C GLU A 112 -9.16 9.13 -8.72
N GLU A 113 -9.50 9.67 -9.90
CA GLU A 113 -9.84 8.87 -11.08
C GLU A 113 -8.61 8.08 -11.58
N ALA A 114 -7.44 8.72 -11.64
CA ALA A 114 -6.20 8.06 -12.03
C ALA A 114 -5.87 6.87 -11.10
N LEU A 115 -6.02 7.04 -9.78
CA LEU A 115 -5.79 5.98 -8.81
C LEU A 115 -6.80 4.84 -8.96
N LYS A 116 -8.09 5.15 -9.17
CA LYS A 116 -9.12 4.13 -9.41
C LYS A 116 -8.84 3.31 -10.66
N LEU A 117 -8.42 3.95 -11.76
CA LEU A 117 -8.07 3.26 -13.00
C LEU A 117 -6.90 2.29 -12.82
N GLN A 118 -5.94 2.64 -11.95
CA GLN A 118 -4.80 1.79 -11.62
C GLN A 118 -5.11 0.76 -10.52
N GLY A 119 -6.32 0.76 -9.95
CA GLY A 119 -6.68 -0.10 -8.82
C GLY A 119 -5.93 0.23 -7.53
N LEU A 120 -5.42 1.46 -7.40
CA LEU A 120 -4.68 1.93 -6.24
C LEU A 120 -5.61 2.64 -5.25
N THR A 121 -5.32 2.47 -3.96
CA THR A 121 -5.93 3.25 -2.90
C THR A 121 -5.11 4.52 -2.61
N PRO A 122 -5.72 5.61 -2.14
CA PRO A 122 -4.98 6.81 -1.71
C PRO A 122 -3.90 6.49 -0.67
N THR A 123 -4.14 5.54 0.22
CA THR A 123 -3.17 5.08 1.21
C THR A 123 -1.95 4.40 0.59
N THR A 124 -2.16 3.52 -0.40
CA THR A 124 -1.08 2.86 -1.13
C THR A 124 -0.27 3.87 -1.93
N PHE A 125 -0.94 4.81 -2.58
CA PHE A 125 -0.29 5.90 -3.31
C PHE A 125 0.58 6.77 -2.39
N ARG A 126 0.04 7.24 -1.26
CA ARG A 126 0.82 8.02 -0.28
C ARG A 126 2.02 7.25 0.26
N ARG A 127 1.87 5.93 0.46
CA ARG A 127 2.99 5.08 0.88
C ARG A 127 4.10 5.00 -0.18
N GLN A 128 3.74 4.92 -1.46
CA GLN A 128 4.71 4.96 -2.55
C GLN A 128 5.44 6.31 -2.61
N LEU A 129 4.73 7.42 -2.41
CA LEU A 129 5.36 8.75 -2.32
C LEU A 129 6.34 8.84 -1.14
N GLU A 130 5.98 8.30 0.02
CA GLU A 130 6.85 8.28 1.20
C GLU A 130 8.15 7.52 0.91
N ILE A 131 8.07 6.36 0.24
CA ILE A 131 9.24 5.57 -0.15
C ILE A 131 10.09 6.37 -1.14
N GLN A 132 9.48 6.95 -2.18
CA GLN A 132 10.20 7.74 -3.18
C GLN A 132 10.93 8.93 -2.57
N LEU A 133 10.25 9.73 -1.74
CA LEU A 133 10.83 10.88 -1.06
C LEU A 133 11.93 10.46 -0.08
N SER A 134 11.77 9.31 0.59
CA SER A 134 12.81 8.77 1.46
C SER A 134 14.09 8.44 0.68
N ILE A 135 13.96 7.81 -0.49
CA ILE A 135 15.09 7.52 -1.38
C ILE A 135 15.75 8.82 -1.86
N GLU A 136 14.94 9.78 -2.34
CA GLU A 136 15.44 11.09 -2.80
C GLU A 136 16.25 11.80 -1.72
N LYS A 137 15.75 11.83 -0.48
CA LYS A 137 16.45 12.42 0.65
C LYS A 137 17.72 11.67 1.06
N MET A 138 17.71 10.34 1.00
CA MET A 138 18.89 9.52 1.34
C MET A 138 20.07 9.82 0.41
N PHE A 139 19.80 10.04 -0.87
CA PHE A 139 20.83 10.24 -1.89
C PHE A 139 20.95 11.68 -2.38
N GLU A 140 20.29 12.64 -1.75
CA GLU A 140 20.28 14.04 -2.20
C GLU A 140 21.69 14.61 -2.32
N LYS A 141 22.55 14.36 -1.32
CA LYS A 141 23.94 14.82 -1.30
C LYS A 141 24.84 14.07 -2.28
N GLU A 142 24.50 12.84 -2.61
CA GLU A 142 25.28 11.97 -3.49
C GLU A 142 24.87 12.08 -4.97
N SER A 143 23.71 12.69 -5.24
CA SER A 143 23.14 12.90 -6.58
C SER A 143 23.37 14.32 -7.13
N THR A 144 24.23 15.12 -6.51
CA THR A 144 24.55 16.47 -7.01
C THR A 144 25.24 16.41 -8.38
N VAL A 145 24.82 17.30 -9.28
CA VAL A 145 25.31 17.38 -10.66
C VAL A 145 26.14 18.65 -10.82
N SER A 146 27.30 18.54 -11.46
CA SER A 146 28.18 19.66 -11.76
C SER A 146 27.74 20.41 -13.03
N ALA A 147 28.16 21.68 -13.16
CA ALA A 147 27.88 22.47 -14.35
C ALA A 147 28.46 21.86 -15.63
N GLU A 148 29.64 21.24 -15.54
CA GLU A 148 30.29 20.56 -16.66
C GLU A 148 29.48 19.35 -17.15
N GLU A 149 28.96 18.54 -16.22
CA GLU A 149 28.09 17.41 -16.57
C GLU A 149 26.81 17.86 -17.28
N ILE A 150 26.24 19.00 -16.85
CA ILE A 150 25.03 19.58 -17.47
C ILE A 150 25.35 20.04 -18.90
N ASP A 151 26.44 20.79 -19.08
CA ASP A 151 26.83 21.32 -20.40
C ASP A 151 27.19 20.19 -21.37
N ASN A 152 27.89 19.16 -20.90
CA ASN A 152 28.17 17.96 -21.69
C ASN A 152 26.88 17.22 -22.05
N TYR A 153 25.95 17.05 -21.12
CA TYR A 153 24.68 16.36 -21.39
C TYR A 153 23.84 17.09 -22.44
N VAL A 154 23.73 18.42 -22.35
CA VAL A 154 23.01 19.23 -23.35
C VAL A 154 23.67 19.13 -24.72
N THR A 155 25.01 19.13 -24.77
CA THR A 155 25.78 19.04 -26.01
C THR A 155 25.64 17.66 -26.66
N ASP A 156 25.85 16.60 -25.88
CA ASP A 156 25.80 15.22 -26.35
C ASP A 156 24.38 14.79 -26.76
N ASN A 157 23.37 15.38 -26.13
CA ASN A 157 21.97 15.11 -26.39
C ASN A 157 21.28 16.27 -27.10
N ALA A 158 22.00 17.05 -27.89
CA ALA A 158 21.46 18.24 -28.57
C ALA A 158 20.17 17.95 -29.36
N ALA A 159 20.01 16.74 -29.89
CA ALA A 159 18.79 16.27 -30.56
C ALA A 159 17.53 16.31 -29.67
N LEU A 160 17.66 16.02 -28.37
CA LEU A 160 16.55 16.05 -27.40
C LEU A 160 16.07 17.47 -27.11
N PHE A 161 16.90 18.47 -27.40
CA PHE A 161 16.64 19.86 -27.05
C PHE A 161 16.40 20.76 -28.28
N GLN A 162 16.31 20.20 -29.48
CA GLN A 162 16.20 20.95 -30.74
C GLN A 162 14.99 21.88 -30.82
N GLU A 163 13.90 21.57 -30.11
CA GLU A 163 12.69 22.39 -30.08
C GLU A 163 12.71 23.46 -28.97
N SER A 164 13.70 23.44 -28.08
CA SER A 164 13.81 24.40 -26.98
C SER A 164 14.68 25.59 -27.37
N THR A 165 14.08 26.78 -27.42
CA THR A 165 14.80 28.05 -27.61
C THR A 165 15.33 28.64 -26.30
N ASP A 166 14.97 28.05 -25.16
CA ASP A 166 15.33 28.52 -23.82
C ASP A 166 16.48 27.69 -23.24
N ALA A 167 17.68 28.29 -23.21
CA ALA A 167 18.88 27.68 -22.65
C ALA A 167 18.78 27.44 -21.14
N ALA A 168 18.05 28.27 -20.38
CA ALA A 168 17.87 28.05 -18.96
C ALA A 168 16.97 26.83 -18.71
N LYS A 169 15.91 26.68 -19.51
CA LYS A 169 15.05 25.49 -19.47
C LYS A 169 15.80 24.21 -19.83
N MET A 170 16.61 24.22 -20.89
CA MET A 170 17.43 23.07 -21.28
C MET A 170 18.38 22.61 -20.16
N LYS A 171 19.09 23.56 -19.52
CA LYS A 171 19.98 23.24 -18.41
C LYS A 171 19.23 22.72 -17.19
N LYS A 172 18.03 23.25 -16.91
CA LYS A 172 17.18 22.76 -15.82
C LYS A 172 16.74 21.32 -16.07
N ASP A 173 16.19 21.04 -17.25
CA ASP A 173 15.72 19.70 -17.63
C ASP A 173 16.88 18.69 -17.63
N ALA A 174 18.05 19.07 -18.18
CA ALA A 174 19.26 18.27 -18.11
C ALA A 174 19.71 17.99 -16.66
N THR A 175 19.62 18.99 -15.77
CA THR A 175 19.94 18.82 -14.35
C THR A 175 19.01 17.79 -13.69
N GLU A 176 17.70 17.89 -13.93
CA GLU A 176 16.71 16.95 -13.38
C GLU A 176 16.95 15.53 -13.88
N ILE A 177 17.22 15.36 -15.18
CA ILE A 177 17.53 14.05 -15.77
C ILE A 177 18.80 13.47 -15.16
N LEU A 178 19.90 14.23 -15.12
CA LEU A 178 21.18 13.77 -14.56
C LEU A 178 21.05 13.45 -13.07
N LYS A 179 20.32 14.26 -12.30
CA LYS A 179 20.06 13.99 -10.89
C LYS A 179 19.31 12.66 -10.73
N GLN A 180 18.28 12.41 -11.55
CA GLN A 180 17.54 11.16 -11.50
C GLN A 180 18.41 9.96 -11.90
N GLN A 181 19.27 10.10 -12.91
CA GLN A 181 20.20 9.04 -13.34
C GLN A 181 21.17 8.68 -12.21
N LYS A 182 21.83 9.69 -11.62
CA LYS A 182 22.75 9.48 -10.49
C LYS A 182 22.03 8.86 -9.30
N LEU A 183 20.85 9.36 -8.96
CA LEU A 183 20.03 8.81 -7.88
C LEU A 183 19.72 7.33 -8.12
N ASN A 184 19.29 6.97 -9.33
CA ASN A 184 18.99 5.58 -9.70
C ASN A 184 20.22 4.68 -9.56
N GLU A 185 21.39 5.13 -10.04
CA GLU A 185 22.65 4.38 -9.94
C GLU A 185 23.08 4.18 -8.48
N LYS A 186 23.05 5.24 -7.67
CA LYS A 186 23.38 5.19 -6.24
C LYS A 186 22.41 4.29 -5.48
N TYR A 187 21.12 4.44 -5.74
CA TYR A 187 20.08 3.60 -5.16
C TYR A 187 20.30 2.13 -5.50
N GLN A 188 20.52 1.77 -6.78
CA GLN A 188 20.74 0.37 -7.18
C GLN A 188 21.98 -0.22 -6.47
N THR A 189 23.09 0.49 -6.48
CA THR A 189 24.33 0.05 -5.84
C THR A 189 24.15 -0.15 -4.34
N TRP A 190 23.52 0.81 -3.67
CA TRP A 190 23.24 0.75 -2.25
C TRP A 190 22.24 -0.36 -1.90
N PHE A 191 21.17 -0.50 -2.69
CA PHE A 191 20.09 -1.43 -2.43
C PHE A 191 20.56 -2.88 -2.54
N GLU A 192 21.37 -3.21 -3.53
CA GLU A 192 21.97 -4.55 -3.66
C GLU A 192 22.83 -4.89 -2.45
N LYS A 193 23.65 -3.94 -1.97
CA LYS A 193 24.46 -4.13 -0.77
C LYS A 193 23.59 -4.36 0.47
N VAL A 194 22.59 -3.52 0.70
CA VAL A 194 21.69 -3.65 1.86
C VAL A 194 20.88 -4.94 1.79
N LYS A 195 20.43 -5.35 0.62
CA LYS A 195 19.71 -6.61 0.43
C LYS A 195 20.58 -7.82 0.78
N GLN A 196 21.88 -7.81 0.42
CA GLN A 196 22.82 -8.87 0.77
C GLN A 196 23.17 -8.91 2.27
N GLU A 197 23.28 -7.75 2.91
CA GLU A 197 23.61 -7.64 4.33
C GLU A 197 22.39 -7.88 5.25
N ALA A 198 21.17 -7.77 4.70
CA ALA A 198 19.95 -7.94 5.44
C ALA A 198 19.73 -9.39 5.91
N LYS A 199 19.44 -9.54 7.21
CA LYS A 199 19.00 -10.82 7.77
C LYS A 199 17.51 -11.00 7.52
N VAL A 200 17.17 -11.77 6.49
CA VAL A 200 15.78 -12.11 6.15
C VAL A 200 15.48 -13.56 6.52
N THR A 201 14.51 -13.76 7.42
CA THR A 201 13.98 -15.10 7.74
C THR A 201 12.55 -15.20 7.20
N LYS A 202 12.33 -16.13 6.28
CA LYS A 202 11.01 -16.40 5.68
C LYS A 202 10.39 -17.61 6.41
N ASN A 203 9.20 -17.42 6.98
CA ASN A 203 8.45 -18.44 7.74
C ASN A 203 7.13 -18.80 7.03
N ILE A 204 7.18 -18.92 5.71
CA ILE A 204 6.04 -19.19 4.83
C ILE A 204 6.18 -20.58 4.22
#